data_AF-A0A7S1ET21-F1
#
_entry.id   AF-A0A7S1ET21-F1
#
_cell.length_a   1.000
_cell.length_b   1.000
_cell.length_c   1.000
_cell.angle_alpha   90.00
_cell.angle_beta   90.00
_cell.angle_gamma   90.00
#
_symmetry.space_group_name_H-M   'P 1'
#
loop_
_entity.id
_entity.type
_entity.pdbx_description
1 polymer ?
#
loop_
_entity_poly.entity_id
_entity_poly.type
_entity_poly.pdbx_seq_one_letter_code
_entity_poly.pdbx_strand_id
1 'polypeptide(L)'
;LYKFESSCRPRSSTFYLRQVLSSANYKTGSDFNDFWHGWLNYQVEHHMWPQLSALSYQKAQPELVEICKRYNVPYIQESVWTRLRKTLEVMVGAASMRQFPEFMNNASDTIVWPDSAIAVKADQGKDPTLGLKKEPALNTA
;
A
#
# COMPACT_ATOMS: atom_id res chain seq x y z
N LEU A 1 1.51 -3.83 3.76
CA LEU A 1 1.11 -2.86 2.74
C LEU A 1 1.35 -3.47 1.39
N TYR A 2 0.39 -3.28 0.49
CA TYR A 2 0.45 -3.77 -0.87
C TYR A 2 0.89 -2.65 -1.82
N LYS A 3 1.63 -3.02 -2.88
CA LYS A 3 1.79 -2.20 -4.07
C LYS A 3 0.82 -2.67 -5.15
N PHE A 4 0.41 -1.75 -6.02
CA PHE A 4 -0.55 -1.98 -7.10
C PHE A 4 0.09 -1.58 -8.43
N GLU A 5 -0.07 -2.42 -9.46
CA GLU A 5 0.40 -2.12 -10.82
C GLU A 5 -0.67 -1.37 -11.63
N SER A 6 -1.93 -1.76 -11.45
CA SER A 6 -3.06 -1.18 -12.17
C SER A 6 -3.55 0.11 -11.50
N SER A 7 -4.05 1.06 -12.29
CA SER A 7 -4.78 2.21 -11.75
C SER A 7 -6.25 1.85 -11.51
N CYS A 8 -6.91 2.58 -10.60
CA CYS A 8 -8.33 2.38 -10.30
C CYS A 8 -9.11 3.69 -10.40
N ARG A 9 -10.40 3.59 -10.72
CA ARG A 9 -11.32 4.74 -10.80
C ARG A 9 -11.40 5.44 -9.43
N PRO A 10 -11.22 6.77 -9.36
CA PRO A 10 -11.37 7.51 -8.11
C PRO A 10 -12.73 7.27 -7.45
N ARG A 11 -12.77 7.16 -6.12
CA ARG A 11 -13.99 6.92 -5.31
C ARG A 11 -14.77 5.65 -5.65
N SER A 12 -14.19 4.72 -6.40
CA SER A 12 -14.76 3.37 -6.59
C SER A 12 -14.60 2.50 -5.34
N SER A 13 -15.26 1.33 -5.32
CA SER A 13 -15.08 0.35 -4.24
C SER A 13 -13.62 -0.07 -4.09
N THR A 14 -12.94 -0.28 -5.23
CA THR A 14 -11.52 -0.60 -5.29
C THR A 14 -10.66 0.53 -4.75
N PHE A 15 -10.99 1.79 -5.06
CA PHE A 15 -10.25 2.94 -4.55
C PHE A 15 -10.22 2.95 -3.01
N TYR A 16 -11.37 2.74 -2.36
CA TYR A 16 -11.46 2.72 -0.89
C TYR A 16 -10.74 1.51 -0.29
N LEU A 17 -10.92 0.32 -0.85
CA LEU A 17 -10.19 -0.88 -0.41
C LEU A 17 -8.68 -0.65 -0.45
N ARG A 18 -8.18 -0.04 -1.53
CA ARG A 18 -6.77 0.25 -1.69
C ARG A 18 -6.24 1.21 -0.63
N GLN A 19 -7.03 2.19 -0.17
CA GLN A 19 -6.58 3.11 0.90
C GLN A 19 -6.23 2.36 2.18
N VAL A 20 -6.99 1.33 2.54
CA VAL A 20 -6.70 0.48 3.71
C VAL A 20 -5.48 -0.40 3.46
N LEU A 21 -5.36 -0.98 2.26
CA LEU A 21 -4.31 -1.94 1.93
C LEU A 21 -2.92 -1.30 1.68
N SER A 22 -2.87 -0.04 1.23
CA SER A 22 -1.63 0.72 0.98
C SER A 22 -1.20 1.60 2.15
N SER A 23 -2.06 1.82 3.16
CA SER A 23 -1.76 2.71 4.28
C SER A 23 -1.58 1.94 5.58
N ALA A 24 -0.79 2.50 6.49
CA ALA A 24 -0.67 2.01 7.86
C ALA A 24 -0.88 3.18 8.81
N ASN A 25 -1.54 2.91 9.93
CA ASN A 25 -1.61 3.83 11.04
C ASN A 25 -0.46 3.62 12.01
N TYR A 26 -0.18 4.66 12.79
CA TYR A 26 0.72 4.58 13.94
C TYR A 26 -0.09 4.37 15.22
N LYS A 27 0.53 4.48 16.40
CA LYS A 27 -0.22 4.44 17.67
C LYS A 27 -1.28 5.54 17.65
N THR A 28 -2.54 5.20 17.92
CA THR A 28 -3.71 6.11 17.91
C THR A 28 -4.43 6.11 19.26
N GLY A 29 -5.41 7.00 19.43
CA GLY A 29 -6.43 6.94 20.49
C GLY A 29 -6.12 7.76 21.74
N SER A 30 -5.17 8.68 21.71
CA SER A 30 -4.87 9.56 22.84
C SER A 30 -4.54 10.96 22.34
N ASP A 31 -5.26 11.98 22.82
CA ASP A 31 -5.08 13.37 22.39
C ASP A 31 -3.63 13.85 22.52
N PHE A 32 -2.94 13.43 23.60
CA PHE A 32 -1.52 13.74 23.77
C PHE A 32 -0.68 13.12 22.65
N ASN A 33 -0.82 11.82 22.42
CA ASN A 33 -0.09 11.10 21.38
C ASN A 33 -0.43 11.63 19.98
N ASP A 34 -1.70 11.86 19.71
CA ASP A 34 -2.23 12.29 18.42
C ASP A 34 -1.78 13.71 18.10
N PHE A 35 -1.75 14.60 19.10
CA PHE A 35 -1.16 15.92 18.98
C PHE A 35 0.33 15.86 18.65
N TRP A 36 1.10 15.01 19.32
CA TRP A 36 2.54 14.82 19.03
C TRP A 36 2.81 14.28 17.64
N HIS A 37 1.92 13.42 17.13
CA HIS A 37 1.98 12.95 15.74
C HIS A 37 1.42 14.00 14.75
N GLY A 38 0.92 15.13 15.22
CA GLY A 38 0.24 16.12 14.39
C GLY A 38 -0.96 15.52 13.64
N TRP A 39 -1.61 14.53 14.23
CA TRP A 39 -2.70 13.73 13.65
C TRP A 39 -2.32 12.87 12.44
N LEU A 40 -1.03 12.78 12.10
CA LEU A 40 -0.53 11.94 11.00
C LEU A 40 -0.50 10.45 11.33
N ASN A 41 -0.94 10.06 12.52
CA ASN A 41 -1.09 8.67 12.94
C ASN A 41 -2.37 7.99 12.41
N TYR A 42 -3.28 8.74 11.78
CA TYR A 42 -4.53 8.27 11.16
C TYR A 42 -4.50 8.35 9.62
N GLN A 43 -3.48 7.74 8.99
CA GLN A 43 -3.32 7.76 7.53
C GLN A 43 -4.47 7.05 6.80
N VAL A 44 -4.95 5.93 7.35
CA VAL A 44 -6.03 5.16 6.73
C VAL A 44 -7.31 6.00 6.69
N GLU A 45 -7.71 6.61 7.81
CA GLU A 45 -8.91 7.43 7.90
C GLU A 45 -8.79 8.70 7.06
N HIS A 46 -7.61 9.33 7.04
CA HIS A 46 -7.34 10.51 6.21
C HIS A 46 -7.53 10.20 4.71
N HIS A 47 -7.03 9.05 4.24
CA HIS A 47 -7.18 8.66 2.83
C HIS A 47 -8.60 8.19 2.49
N MET A 48 -9.32 7.59 3.44
CA MET A 48 -10.72 7.19 3.26
C MET A 48 -11.65 8.40 3.22
N TRP A 49 -11.43 9.37 4.11
CA TRP A 49 -12.27 10.56 4.28
C TRP A 49 -11.43 11.83 4.48
N PRO A 50 -10.81 12.34 3.41
CA PRO A 50 -9.95 13.53 3.49
C PRO A 50 -10.68 14.80 3.96
N GLN A 51 -12.01 14.80 3.90
CA GLN A 51 -12.87 15.89 4.36
C GLN A 51 -13.12 15.89 5.89
N LEU A 52 -12.83 14.80 6.59
CA LEU A 52 -13.04 14.75 8.04
C LEU A 52 -12.02 15.62 8.77
N SER A 53 -12.46 16.28 9.84
CA SER A 53 -11.55 16.96 10.76
C SER A 53 -10.70 15.93 11.50
N ALA A 54 -9.50 16.33 11.93
CA ALA A 54 -8.57 15.44 12.59
C ALA A 54 -9.19 14.75 13.83
N LEU A 55 -9.90 15.51 14.68
CA LEU A 55 -10.65 15.00 15.84
C LEU A 55 -11.69 13.93 15.48
N SER A 56 -12.21 13.95 14.24
CA SER A 56 -13.21 12.97 13.79
C SER A 56 -12.57 11.62 13.45
N TYR A 57 -11.26 11.55 13.21
CA TYR A 57 -10.57 10.28 12.92
C TYR A 57 -10.63 9.30 14.09
N GLN A 58 -10.53 9.79 15.33
CA GLN A 58 -10.69 8.96 16.54
C GLN A 58 -12.06 8.26 16.59
N LYS A 59 -13.12 8.94 16.10
CA LYS A 59 -14.48 8.39 16.06
C LYS A 59 -14.67 7.41 14.91
N ALA A 60 -14.10 7.73 13.74
CA ALA A 60 -14.24 6.91 12.54
C ALA A 60 -13.40 5.61 12.57
N GLN A 61 -12.22 5.65 13.20
CA GLN A 61 -11.30 4.52 13.29
C GLN A 61 -11.96 3.22 13.80
N PRO A 62 -12.64 3.17 14.97
CA PRO A 62 -13.20 1.93 15.49
C PRO A 62 -14.26 1.33 14.54
N GLU A 63 -15.09 2.15 13.91
CA GLU A 63 -16.07 1.71 12.92
C GLU A 63 -15.39 1.09 11.69
N LEU A 64 -14.34 1.75 11.18
CA LEU A 64 -13.57 1.24 10.04
C LEU A 64 -12.86 -0.07 10.36
N VAL A 65 -12.29 -0.21 11.56
CA VAL A 65 -11.64 -1.44 12.03
C VAL A 65 -12.67 -2.58 12.10
N GLU A 66 -13.89 -2.32 12.58
CA GLU A 66 -14.95 -3.32 12.61
C GLU A 66 -15.33 -3.79 11.19
N ILE A 67 -15.49 -2.85 10.26
CA ILE A 67 -15.76 -3.16 8.85
C ILE A 67 -14.63 -4.01 8.26
N CYS A 68 -13.38 -3.62 8.46
CA CYS A 68 -12.23 -4.36 7.96
C CYS A 68 -12.21 -5.80 8.52
N LYS A 69 -12.49 -5.97 9.81
CA LYS A 69 -12.59 -7.27 10.46
C LYS A 69 -13.71 -8.13 9.86
N ARG A 70 -14.89 -7.53 9.60
CA ARG A 70 -16.04 -8.24 9.01
C ARG A 70 -15.74 -8.80 7.62
N TYR A 71 -14.98 -8.08 6.82
CA TYR A 71 -14.64 -8.47 5.45
C TYR A 71 -13.23 -9.08 5.30
N ASN A 72 -12.58 -9.44 6.41
CA ASN A 72 -11.21 -9.99 6.42
C ASN A 72 -10.18 -9.12 5.68
N VAL A 73 -10.33 -7.80 5.74
CA VAL A 73 -9.38 -6.84 5.20
C VAL A 73 -8.34 -6.52 6.28
N PRO A 74 -7.03 -6.65 5.99
CA PRO A 74 -6.00 -6.36 6.98
C PRO A 74 -5.90 -4.85 7.23
N TYR A 75 -6.36 -4.42 8.41
CA TYR A 75 -6.13 -3.07 8.91
C TYR A 75 -4.77 -3.02 9.62
N ILE A 76 -3.82 -2.27 9.06
CA ILE A 76 -2.42 -2.25 9.54
C ILE A 76 -2.20 -1.06 10.47
N GLN A 77 -1.83 -1.36 11.71
CA GLN A 77 -1.37 -0.37 12.69
C GLN A 77 -0.05 -0.86 13.30
N GLU A 78 1.03 -0.11 13.06
CA GLU A 78 2.40 -0.50 13.45
C GLU A 78 3.13 0.70 14.06
N SER A 79 4.19 0.47 14.83
CA SER A 79 5.02 1.58 15.34
C SER A 79 5.83 2.24 14.21
N VAL A 80 6.15 3.53 14.38
CA VAL A 80 7.02 4.27 13.45
C VAL A 80 8.35 3.53 13.21
N TRP A 81 8.94 2.98 14.27
CA TRP A 81 10.20 2.22 14.20
C TRP A 81 10.06 0.94 13.36
N THR A 82 8.95 0.21 13.52
CA THR A 82 8.66 -0.97 12.71
C THR A 82 8.54 -0.61 11.24
N ARG A 83 7.84 0.48 10.92
CA ARG A 83 7.68 0.96 9.54
C ARG A 83 9.00 1.43 8.95
N LEU A 84 9.79 2.20 9.70
CA LEU A 84 11.11 2.67 9.28
C LEU A 84 12.04 1.49 8.95
N ARG A 85 12.12 0.49 9.83
CA ARG A 85 12.91 -0.72 9.60
C ARG A 85 12.51 -1.43 8.31
N LYS A 86 11.21 -1.65 8.10
CA LYS A 86 10.69 -2.29 6.87
C LYS A 86 11.02 -1.47 5.62
N THR A 87 10.93 -0.15 5.69
CA THR A 87 11.31 0.74 4.59
C THR A 87 12.80 0.61 4.28
N LEU A 88 13.66 0.60 5.30
CA LEU A 88 15.10 0.41 5.13
C LEU A 88 15.43 -0.94 4.50
N GLU A 89 14.80 -2.03 4.94
CA GLU A 89 14.97 -3.36 4.32
C GLU A 89 14.64 -3.35 2.82
N VAL A 90 13.58 -2.63 2.43
CA VAL A 90 13.23 -2.48 1.00
C VAL A 90 14.25 -1.62 0.27
N MET A 91 14.71 -0.51 0.87
CA MET A 91 15.69 0.40 0.26
C MET A 91 17.04 -0.28 0.01
N VAL A 92 17.49 -1.16 0.91
CA VAL A 92 18.76 -1.90 0.76
C VAL A 92 18.62 -3.19 -0.04
N GLY A 93 17.42 -3.50 -0.54
CA GLY A 93 17.15 -4.71 -1.34
C GLY A 93 17.05 -6.00 -0.53
N ALA A 94 17.06 -5.93 0.81
CA ALA A 94 16.89 -7.09 1.68
C ALA A 94 15.44 -7.62 1.70
N ALA A 95 14.47 -6.79 1.32
CA ALA A 95 13.07 -7.16 1.17
C ALA A 95 12.43 -6.49 -0.07
N SER A 96 11.29 -7.02 -0.50
CA SER A 96 10.47 -6.41 -1.55
C SER A 96 9.06 -6.09 -1.04
N MET A 97 8.44 -5.06 -1.62
CA MET A 97 7.05 -4.75 -1.31
C MET A 97 6.10 -5.85 -1.81
N ARG A 98 5.09 -6.16 -1.01
CA ARG A 98 4.08 -7.17 -1.36
C ARG A 98 3.24 -6.71 -2.54
N GLN A 99 3.16 -7.53 -3.58
CA GLN A 99 2.29 -7.28 -4.72
C GLN A 99 0.83 -7.62 -4.35
N PHE A 100 -0.12 -6.76 -4.70
CA PHE A 100 -1.53 -7.13 -4.59
C PHE A 100 -1.89 -8.18 -5.64
N PRO A 101 -2.57 -9.28 -5.29
CA PRO A 101 -2.89 -10.33 -6.25
C PRO A 101 -3.83 -9.83 -7.35
N GLU A 102 -3.44 -10.01 -8.61
CA GLU A 102 -4.18 -9.47 -9.76
C GLU A 102 -5.62 -10.02 -9.85
N PHE A 103 -5.82 -11.29 -9.49
CA PHE A 103 -7.14 -11.92 -9.51
C PHE A 103 -8.13 -11.32 -8.49
N MET A 104 -7.65 -10.57 -7.50
CA MET A 104 -8.48 -9.85 -6.54
C MET A 104 -8.84 -8.43 -7.01
N ASN A 105 -8.31 -7.97 -8.16
CA ASN A 105 -8.70 -6.69 -8.73
C ASN A 105 -10.13 -6.76 -9.30
N ASN A 106 -10.89 -5.70 -9.08
CA ASN A 106 -12.17 -5.53 -9.75
C ASN A 106 -11.95 -4.91 -11.14
N ALA A 107 -12.24 -5.68 -12.19
CA ALA A 107 -12.09 -5.25 -13.58
C ALA A 107 -12.94 -4.02 -13.91
N SER A 108 -14.13 -3.87 -13.30
CA SER A 108 -15.02 -2.72 -13.58
C SER A 108 -14.50 -1.38 -13.07
N ASP A 109 -13.60 -1.44 -12.08
CA ASP A 109 -13.00 -0.29 -11.41
C ASP A 109 -11.58 0.00 -11.90
N THR A 110 -11.00 -0.90 -12.69
CA THR A 110 -9.63 -0.76 -13.21
C THR A 110 -9.63 0.25 -14.37
N ILE A 111 -8.66 1.17 -14.35
CA ILE A 111 -8.45 2.15 -15.42
C ILE A 111 -7.06 1.99 -16.01
N VAL A 112 -6.95 2.19 -17.32
CA VAL A 112 -5.68 2.29 -18.03
C VAL A 112 -5.57 3.73 -18.51
N TRP A 113 -4.53 4.44 -18.05
CA TRP A 113 -4.24 5.77 -18.56
C TRP A 113 -3.71 5.65 -20.00
N PRO A 114 -4.11 6.54 -20.93
CA PRO A 114 -3.63 6.48 -22.31
C PRO A 114 -2.11 6.36 -22.42
N ASP A 115 -1.38 7.12 -21.61
CA ASP A 115 0.09 7.12 -21.60
C ASP A 115 0.68 5.87 -20.92
N SER A 116 -0.04 5.28 -19.95
CA SER A 116 0.39 4.04 -19.29
C SER A 116 0.28 2.82 -20.21
N ALA A 117 -0.66 2.82 -21.15
CA ALA A 117 -0.77 1.76 -22.17
C ALA A 117 0.45 1.75 -23.11
N ILE A 118 1.07 2.91 -23.34
CA ILE A 118 2.29 3.06 -24.15
C ILE A 118 3.49 2.49 -23.38
N ALA A 119 3.58 2.78 -22.07
CA ALA A 119 4.64 2.23 -21.21
C ALA A 119 4.57 0.71 -21.07
N VAL A 120 3.37 0.13 -20.93
CA VAL A 120 3.19 -1.34 -20.88
C VAL A 120 3.61 -2.00 -22.19
N LYS A 121 3.29 -1.40 -23.35
CA LYS A 121 3.76 -1.91 -24.66
C LYS A 121 5.28 -1.80 -24.82
N ALA A 122 5.90 -0.75 -24.28
CA ALA A 122 7.34 -0.57 -24.32
C ALA A 122 8.09 -1.56 -23.41
N ASP A 123 7.48 -2.00 -22.32
CA ASP A 123 8.07 -2.97 -21.38
C ASP A 123 7.88 -4.42 -21.83
N GLN A 124 6.74 -4.76 -22.45
CA GLN A 124 6.51 -6.08 -23.07
C GLN A 124 7.46 -6.42 -24.24
N GLY A 125 8.18 -5.42 -24.77
CA GLY A 125 9.23 -5.60 -25.77
C GLY A 125 10.62 -5.87 -25.20
N LYS A 126 10.80 -5.88 -23.87
CA LYS A 126 12.06 -6.22 -23.22
C LYS A 126 12.03 -7.66 -22.73
N ASP A 127 12.87 -8.50 -23.33
CA ASP A 127 13.06 -9.87 -22.89
C ASP A 127 13.49 -9.89 -21.40
N PRO A 128 12.71 -10.51 -20.50
CA PRO A 128 13.02 -10.58 -19.07
C PRO A 128 14.30 -11.37 -18.75
N THR A 129 14.91 -12.04 -19.74
CA THR A 129 16.18 -12.76 -19.59
C THR A 129 17.42 -11.88 -19.78
N LEU A 130 17.29 -10.64 -20.28
CA LEU A 130 18.45 -9.79 -20.61
C LEU A 130 19.17 -9.19 -19.38
N GLY A 131 18.64 -9.38 -18.17
CA GLY A 131 19.21 -8.90 -16.91
C GLY A 131 19.90 -9.97 -16.06
N LEU A 132 19.78 -11.25 -16.40
CA LEU A 132 20.42 -12.35 -15.66
C LEU A 132 21.68 -12.80 -16.40
N LYS A 133 22.77 -12.03 -16.26
CA LYS A 133 24.11 -12.59 -16.50
C LYS A 133 24.33 -13.67 -15.45
N LYS A 134 24.26 -14.94 -15.87
CA LYS A 134 24.74 -16.07 -15.06
C LYS A 134 26.20 -15.80 -14.71
N GLU A 135 26.50 -15.60 -13.43
CA GLU A 135 27.86 -15.76 -12.94
C GLU A 135 28.30 -17.20 -13.26
N PRO A 136 29.48 -17.42 -13.85
CA PRO A 136 29.97 -18.76 -14.07
C PRO A 136 30.24 -19.43 -12.72
N ALA A 137 29.69 -20.63 -12.55
CA ALA A 137 29.92 -21.48 -11.39
C ALA A 137 31.43 -21.62 -11.14
N LEU A 138 31.89 -21.14 -9.98
CA LEU A 138 33.22 -21.45 -9.49
C LEU A 138 33.21 -22.92 -9.06
N ASN A 139 33.77 -23.78 -9.91
CA ASN A 139 34.04 -25.17 -9.62
C ASN A 139 35.56 -25.33 -9.57
N THR A 140 36.13 -25.54 -8.39
CA THR A 140 37.42 -26.22 -8.21
C THR A 140 37.55 -26.72 -6.78
N ALA A 141 37.64 -28.05 -6.68
CA ALA A 141 38.44 -28.90 -5.78
C ALA A 141 38.41 -28.67 -4.26
#